data_AF-A0A2N1M7L9-F1
#
_entry.id   AF-A0A2N1M7L9-F1
#
_cell.length_a   1.000
_cell.length_b   1.000
_cell.length_c   1.000
_cell.angle_alpha   90.00
_cell.angle_beta   90.00
_cell.angle_gamma   90.00
#
_symmetry.space_group_name_H-M   'P 1'
#
loop_
_entity.id
_entity.type
_entity.pdbx_description
1 polymer ?
#
loop_
_entity_poly.entity_id
_entity_poly.type
_entity_poly.pdbx_seq_one_letter_code
_entity_poly.pdbx_strand_id
1 'polypeptide(L)'
;MFIENEVNIHTLVIEILNVPNYDSYQNDMFEIILRNRNFINNNVGSLKLYIDNTLDFSYFDNNDKYIYIKSNLLQIIKIHQNLKKIVLAHNHFPLFQSLLLSKGCNCSNTLNTIILCEVNFNGIINLDKIFEQLMF
;
A
#
# COMPACT_ATOMS: atom_id res chain seq x y z
N MET A 1 13.30 -13.41 14.31
CA MET A 1 12.54 -12.29 13.70
C MET A 1 11.24 -12.10 14.51
N PHE A 2 10.73 -10.88 14.76
CA PHE A 2 9.58 -10.66 15.67
C PHE A 2 8.29 -11.43 15.32
N ILE A 3 8.19 -11.84 14.06
CA ILE A 3 7.13 -12.69 13.53
C ILE A 3 7.11 -14.09 14.18
N GLU A 4 8.28 -14.63 14.55
CA GLU A 4 8.41 -15.98 15.15
C GLU A 4 8.01 -16.00 16.63
N ASN A 5 7.96 -14.83 17.27
CA ASN A 5 7.67 -14.70 18.71
C ASN A 5 6.18 -14.45 18.99
N GLU A 6 5.31 -14.52 17.98
CA GLU A 6 3.85 -14.30 18.07
C GLU A 6 3.42 -13.05 18.85
N VAL A 7 4.27 -12.01 18.85
CA VAL A 7 3.99 -10.76 19.55
C VAL A 7 2.84 -10.02 18.88
N ASN A 8 1.88 -9.54 19.67
CA ASN A 8 0.81 -8.66 19.20
C ASN A 8 1.35 -7.25 18.95
N ILE A 9 1.24 -6.78 17.71
CA ILE A 9 1.65 -5.45 17.29
C ILE A 9 0.43 -4.55 17.23
N HIS A 10 0.40 -3.48 18.03
CA HIS A 10 -0.72 -2.54 17.99
C HIS A 10 -0.84 -1.80 16.65
N THR A 11 0.29 -1.38 16.07
CA THR A 11 0.34 -0.72 14.76
C THR A 11 1.61 -1.14 14.02
N LEU A 12 1.44 -1.64 12.80
CA LEU A 12 2.53 -1.85 11.85
C LEU A 12 2.53 -0.71 10.84
N VAL A 13 3.69 -0.05 10.69
CA VAL A 13 3.92 0.96 9.65
C VAL A 13 4.84 0.35 8.61
N ILE A 14 4.43 0.39 7.35
CA ILE A 14 5.26 -0.02 6.22
C ILE A 14 5.54 1.23 5.40
N GLU A 15 6.83 1.51 5.20
CA GLU A 15 7.30 2.62 4.37
C GLU A 15 7.98 2.05 3.13
N ILE A 16 7.44 2.40 1.96
CA ILE A 16 8.00 1.99 0.67
C ILE A 16 8.58 3.25 0.04
N LEU A 17 9.92 3.30 -0.01
CA LEU A 17 10.70 4.42 -0.50
C LEU A 17 11.43 4.01 -1.77
N ASN A 18 11.06 4.54 -2.94
CA ASN A 18 11.78 4.23 -4.18
C ASN A 18 13.09 5.04 -4.29
N VAL A 19 14.10 4.60 -3.53
CA VAL A 19 15.45 5.18 -3.52
C VAL A 19 16.36 4.33 -4.42
N PRO A 20 17.20 4.92 -5.29
CA PRO A 20 18.20 4.18 -6.05
C PRO A 20 19.04 3.30 -5.12
N ASN A 21 19.27 2.04 -5.51
CA ASN A 21 20.06 1.03 -4.77
C ASN A 21 19.40 0.36 -3.56
N TYR A 22 18.09 0.56 -3.32
CA TYR A 22 17.36 -0.10 -2.22
C TYR A 22 16.45 -1.28 -2.66
N ASP A 23 16.58 -1.70 -3.91
CA ASP A 23 15.65 -2.66 -4.54
C ASP A 23 15.67 -4.05 -3.87
N SER A 24 16.85 -4.52 -3.44
CA SER A 24 16.96 -5.81 -2.74
C SER A 24 16.20 -5.82 -1.41
N TYR A 25 16.34 -4.77 -0.61
CA TYR A 25 15.70 -4.67 0.71
C TYR A 25 14.17 -4.62 0.61
N GLN A 26 13.64 -3.96 -0.42
CA GLN A 26 12.19 -3.92 -0.65
C GLN A 26 11.64 -5.29 -1.03
N ASN A 27 12.34 -6.03 -1.90
CA ASN A 27 11.94 -7.36 -2.31
C ASN A 27 11.91 -8.33 -1.12
N ASP A 28 12.97 -8.30 -0.31
CA ASP A 28 13.06 -9.12 0.91
C ASP A 28 11.94 -8.77 1.90
N MET A 29 11.64 -7.48 2.07
CA MET A 29 10.53 -7.02 2.91
C MET A 29 9.18 -7.57 2.40
N PHE A 30 8.90 -7.46 1.10
CA PHE A 30 7.67 -8.01 0.52
C PHE A 30 7.60 -9.52 0.74
N GLU A 31 8.69 -10.25 0.49
CA GLU A 31 8.73 -11.70 0.69
C GLU A 31 8.45 -12.08 2.16
N ILE A 32 9.09 -11.39 3.11
CA ILE A 32 8.90 -11.63 4.55
C ILE A 32 7.44 -11.37 4.95
N ILE A 33 6.83 -10.26 4.53
CA ILE A 33 5.44 -9.94 4.88
C ILE A 33 4.48 -10.96 4.26
N LEU A 34 4.68 -11.29 2.98
CA LEU A 34 3.82 -12.21 2.23
C LEU A 34 3.99 -13.68 2.65
N ARG A 35 5.13 -14.07 3.20
CA ARG A 35 5.33 -15.39 3.81
C ARG A 35 4.63 -15.51 5.16
N ASN A 36 4.45 -14.39 5.85
CA ASN A 36 3.94 -14.34 7.22
C ASN A 36 2.54 -13.74 7.32
N ARG A 37 1.68 -14.07 6.34
CA ARG A 37 0.33 -13.48 6.22
C ARG A 37 -0.52 -13.65 7.47
N ASN A 38 -0.44 -14.82 8.13
CA ASN A 38 -1.22 -15.11 9.33
C ASN A 38 -0.85 -14.16 10.48
N PHE A 39 0.44 -13.89 10.67
CA PHE A 39 0.90 -12.92 11.66
C PHE A 39 0.38 -11.52 11.35
N ILE A 40 0.49 -11.09 10.09
CA ILE A 40 0.00 -9.78 9.67
C ILE A 40 -1.51 -9.67 9.87
N ASN A 41 -2.28 -10.71 9.54
CA ASN A 41 -3.73 -10.67 9.67
C ASN A 41 -4.20 -10.76 11.13
N ASN A 42 -3.55 -11.57 11.96
CA ASN A 42 -4.06 -11.93 13.30
C ASN A 42 -3.42 -11.11 14.43
N ASN A 43 -2.15 -10.71 14.29
CA ASN A 43 -1.37 -10.10 15.37
C ASN A 43 -1.13 -8.60 15.15
N VAL A 44 -1.44 -8.06 13.97
CA VAL A 44 -1.36 -6.62 13.71
C VAL A 44 -2.74 -5.99 13.90
N GLY A 45 -2.86 -5.10 14.89
CA GLY A 45 -4.11 -4.41 15.18
C GLY A 45 -4.43 -3.29 14.19
N SER A 46 -3.43 -2.71 13.53
CA SER A 46 -3.60 -1.61 12.58
C SER A 46 -2.45 -1.57 11.60
N LEU A 47 -2.76 -1.51 10.31
CA LEU A 47 -1.77 -1.29 9.28
C LEU A 47 -1.78 0.18 8.84
N LYS A 48 -0.59 0.77 8.71
CA LYS A 48 -0.38 2.08 8.10
C LYS A 48 0.61 1.91 6.95
N LEU A 49 0.24 2.42 5.78
CA LEU A 49 1.08 2.37 4.60
C LEU A 49 1.52 3.77 4.21
N TYR A 50 2.83 3.95 4.04
CA TYR A 50 3.45 5.14 3.49
C TYR A 50 4.14 4.75 2.20
N ILE A 51 3.72 5.36 1.10
CA ILE A 51 4.29 5.10 -0.21
C ILE A 51 4.83 6.43 -0.72
N ASP A 52 6.15 6.50 -0.83
CA ASP A 52 6.87 7.69 -1.24
C ASP A 52 7.84 7.35 -2.36
N ASN A 53 7.96 8.30 -3.26
CA ASN A 53 8.78 8.17 -4.42
C ASN A 53 9.25 9.53 -4.86
N THR A 54 10.52 9.76 -4.59
CA THR A 54 11.28 10.89 -5.10
C THR A 54 11.61 10.75 -6.59
N LEU A 55 11.26 9.64 -7.26
CA LEU A 55 11.59 9.36 -8.67
C LEU A 55 10.37 9.10 -9.54
N ASP A 56 9.93 10.14 -10.23
CA ASP A 56 8.76 10.17 -11.11
C ASP A 56 8.51 8.85 -11.90
N PHE A 57 7.54 8.04 -11.45
CA PHE A 57 7.11 6.84 -12.19
C PHE A 57 6.35 7.20 -13.48
N SER A 58 6.06 8.50 -13.70
CA SER A 58 5.40 9.04 -14.88
C SER A 58 6.08 8.67 -16.20
N TYR A 59 7.35 8.28 -16.18
CA TYR A 59 8.10 7.82 -17.36
C TYR A 59 8.03 6.32 -17.64
N PHE A 60 7.45 5.51 -16.74
CA PHE A 60 7.59 4.05 -16.80
C PHE A 60 6.33 3.29 -16.37
N ASP A 61 5.19 3.59 -17.00
CA ASP A 61 3.93 2.85 -16.82
C ASP A 61 4.03 1.34 -17.18
N ASN A 62 5.18 0.87 -17.70
CA ASN A 62 5.44 -0.51 -18.13
C ASN A 62 6.76 -1.11 -17.62
N ASN A 63 7.40 -0.56 -16.58
CA ASN A 63 8.57 -1.22 -15.99
C ASN A 63 8.16 -2.39 -15.08
N ASP A 64 8.83 -3.53 -15.23
CA ASP A 64 8.62 -4.74 -14.41
C ASP A 64 8.63 -4.44 -12.90
N LYS A 65 9.47 -3.50 -12.47
CA LYS A 65 9.55 -3.04 -11.07
C LYS A 65 8.26 -2.42 -10.56
N TYR A 66 7.63 -1.55 -11.36
CA TYR A 66 6.37 -0.91 -10.97
C TYR A 66 5.25 -1.95 -10.83
N ILE A 67 5.15 -2.87 -11.79
CA ILE A 67 4.18 -3.98 -11.76
C ILE A 67 4.42 -4.86 -10.53
N TYR A 68 5.68 -5.15 -10.21
CA TYR A 68 6.05 -5.94 -9.03
C TYR A 68 5.65 -5.27 -7.72
N ILE A 69 6.04 -4.00 -7.52
CA ILE A 69 5.68 -3.22 -6.31
C ILE A 69 4.16 -3.14 -6.16
N LYS A 70 3.45 -2.81 -7.26
CA LYS A 70 1.99 -2.77 -7.32
C LYS A 70 1.35 -4.09 -6.88
N SER A 71 1.82 -5.21 -7.43
CA SER A 71 1.29 -6.53 -7.15
C SER A 71 1.47 -6.93 -5.69
N ASN A 72 2.64 -6.67 -5.10
CA ASN A 72 2.91 -7.02 -3.70
C ASN A 72 2.15 -6.11 -2.73
N LEU A 73 2.06 -4.81 -3.01
CA LEU A 73 1.23 -3.89 -2.24
C LEU A 73 -0.24 -4.32 -2.18
N LEU A 74 -0.78 -4.72 -3.33
CA LEU A 74 -2.15 -5.24 -3.41
C LEU A 74 -2.33 -6.50 -2.55
N GLN A 75 -1.34 -7.39 -2.52
CA GLN A 75 -1.39 -8.57 -1.66
C GLN A 75 -1.32 -8.19 -0.18
N ILE A 76 -0.44 -7.26 0.22
CA ILE A 76 -0.33 -6.80 1.62
C ILE A 76 -1.65 -6.18 2.11
N ILE A 77 -2.24 -5.31 1.31
CA ILE A 77 -3.50 -4.66 1.65
C ILE A 77 -4.63 -5.70 1.78
N LYS A 78 -4.67 -6.72 0.91
CA LYS A 78 -5.64 -7.81 0.99
C LYS A 78 -5.45 -8.72 2.20
N ILE A 79 -4.21 -8.89 2.68
CA ILE A 79 -3.93 -9.68 3.89
C ILE A 79 -4.53 -9.02 5.12
N HIS A 80 -4.57 -7.68 5.17
CA HIS A 80 -4.91 -6.95 6.38
C HIS A 80 -6.24 -6.19 6.22
N GLN A 81 -7.35 -6.83 6.58
CA GLN A 81 -8.71 -6.25 6.49
C GLN A 81 -8.92 -5.00 7.36
N ASN A 82 -7.98 -4.69 8.28
CA ASN A 82 -8.02 -3.55 9.20
C ASN A 82 -7.05 -2.41 8.82
N LEU A 83 -6.89 -2.12 7.53
CA LEU A 83 -6.05 -1.02 7.07
C LEU A 83 -6.66 0.31 7.52
N LYS A 84 -6.00 1.03 8.44
CA LYS A 84 -6.58 2.26 9.03
C LYS A 84 -6.16 3.53 8.33
N LYS A 85 -4.91 3.58 7.86
CA LYS A 85 -4.34 4.79 7.28
C LYS A 85 -3.49 4.47 6.06
N ILE A 86 -3.69 5.26 5.02
CA ILE A 86 -2.81 5.28 3.85
C ILE A 86 -2.30 6.70 3.68
N VAL A 87 -1.00 6.84 3.43
CA VAL A 87 -0.36 8.08 3.02
C VAL A 87 0.25 7.86 1.65
N LEU A 88 -0.16 8.70 0.70
CA LEU A 88 0.32 8.67 -0.67
C LEU A 88 1.03 9.98 -0.93
N ALA A 89 2.32 9.91 -1.25
CA ALA A 89 3.08 11.07 -1.68
C ALA A 89 3.29 11.05 -3.20
N HIS A 90 3.33 12.22 -3.82
CA HIS A 90 3.68 12.45 -5.23
C HIS A 90 2.72 11.73 -6.23
N ASN A 91 3.21 11.39 -7.43
CA ASN A 91 2.44 10.89 -8.58
C ASN A 91 1.93 9.43 -8.46
N HIS A 92 1.71 8.92 -7.24
CA HIS A 92 1.32 7.52 -6.98
C HIS A 92 -0.17 7.25 -7.02
N PHE A 93 -0.99 8.22 -7.42
CA PHE A 93 -2.42 8.02 -7.44
C PHE A 93 -2.88 6.87 -8.37
N PRO A 94 -2.25 6.56 -9.52
CA PRO A 94 -2.64 5.40 -10.34
C PRO A 94 -2.53 4.04 -9.61
N LEU A 95 -1.50 3.88 -8.75
CA LEU A 95 -1.38 2.71 -7.86
C LEU A 95 -2.59 2.63 -6.93
N PHE A 96 -2.90 3.75 -6.28
CA PHE A 96 -4.02 3.85 -5.34
C PHE A 96 -5.39 3.66 -5.98
N GLN A 97 -5.59 4.22 -7.18
CA GLN A 97 -6.79 4.03 -7.98
C GLN A 97 -7.02 2.53 -8.25
N SER A 98 -5.99 1.83 -8.73
CA SER A 98 -6.11 0.40 -9.01
C SER A 98 -6.35 -0.43 -7.75
N LEU A 99 -5.81 0.00 -6.62
CA LEU A 99 -5.98 -0.62 -5.31
C LEU A 99 -7.42 -0.52 -4.82
N LEU A 100 -7.97 0.69 -4.80
CA LEU A 100 -9.32 0.95 -4.30
C LEU A 100 -10.41 0.41 -5.22
N LEU A 101 -10.20 0.48 -6.54
CA LEU A 101 -11.15 -0.09 -7.51
C LEU A 101 -11.04 -1.62 -7.63
N SER A 102 -10.04 -2.26 -7.01
CA SER A 102 -9.86 -3.72 -7.12
C SER A 102 -10.97 -4.47 -6.38
N LYS A 103 -11.64 -5.41 -7.09
CA LYS A 103 -12.58 -6.33 -6.45
C LYS A 103 -11.86 -7.10 -5.33
N GLY A 104 -12.34 -6.94 -4.10
CA GLY A 104 -11.85 -7.64 -2.91
C GLY A 104 -10.94 -6.84 -1.96
N CYS A 105 -10.67 -5.55 -2.19
CA CYS A 105 -10.18 -4.67 -1.12
C CYS A 105 -11.39 -4.22 -0.28
N ASN A 106 -11.77 -4.99 0.74
CA ASN A 106 -12.86 -4.61 1.67
C ASN A 106 -12.37 -3.65 2.75
N CYS A 107 -11.55 -2.69 2.33
CA CYS A 107 -10.79 -1.79 3.18
C CYS A 107 -11.68 -0.62 3.67
N SER A 108 -12.86 -0.41 3.06
CA SER A 108 -13.75 0.74 3.32
C SER A 108 -14.23 0.83 4.77
N ASN A 109 -14.51 -0.31 5.41
CA ASN A 109 -15.01 -0.34 6.79
C ASN A 109 -13.96 0.05 7.86
N THR A 110 -12.67 0.02 7.50
CA THR A 110 -11.57 0.18 8.47
C THR A 110 -10.62 1.32 8.12
N LEU A 111 -10.57 1.73 6.84
CA LEU A 111 -9.78 2.85 6.36
C LEU A 111 -10.43 4.17 6.76
N ASN A 112 -9.87 4.84 7.76
CA ASN A 112 -10.41 6.10 8.27
C ASN A 112 -9.63 7.34 7.83
N THR A 113 -8.39 7.15 7.36
CA THR A 113 -7.50 8.26 7.02
C THR A 113 -6.80 7.98 5.69
N ILE A 114 -7.01 8.87 4.72
CA ILE A 114 -6.20 8.96 3.51
C ILE A 114 -5.51 10.32 3.53
N ILE A 115 -4.19 10.32 3.44
CA ILE A 115 -3.39 11.54 3.31
C ILE A 115 -2.78 11.56 1.91
N LEU A 116 -2.98 12.66 1.20
CA LEU A 116 -2.44 12.91 -0.13
C LEU A 116 -1.41 14.03 -0.01
N CYS A 117 -0.14 13.73 -0.20
CA CYS A 117 0.97 14.68 -0.16
C CYS A 117 1.48 14.93 -1.58
N GLU A 118 1.49 16.17 -2.05
CA GLU A 118 2.07 16.53 -3.37
C GLU A 118 1.52 15.72 -4.56
N VAL A 119 0.26 15.26 -4.46
CA VAL A 119 -0.39 14.46 -5.51
C VAL A 119 -0.85 15.38 -6.64
N ASN A 120 -0.42 15.10 -7.86
CA ASN A 120 -0.97 15.75 -9.05
C ASN A 120 -2.29 15.07 -9.46
N PHE A 121 -3.40 15.80 -9.35
CA PHE A 121 -4.71 15.28 -9.75
C PHE A 121 -5.00 15.38 -11.25
N ASN A 122 -4.17 16.09 -12.02
CA ASN A 122 -4.37 16.22 -13.46
C ASN A 122 -4.21 14.87 -14.16
N GLY A 123 -5.19 14.49 -14.99
CA GLY A 123 -5.19 13.23 -15.73
C GLY A 123 -5.77 12.04 -14.96
N ILE A 124 -6.18 12.23 -13.71
CA ILE A 124 -6.84 11.17 -12.92
C ILE A 124 -8.32 11.14 -13.28
N ILE A 125 -8.75 10.04 -13.90
CA ILE A 125 -10.15 9.76 -14.18
C ILE A 125 -10.79 8.98 -13.01
N ASN A 126 -12.09 9.13 -12.80
CA ASN A 126 -12.86 8.37 -11.80
C ASN A 126 -12.50 8.62 -10.32
N LEU A 127 -11.99 9.80 -9.97
CA LEU A 127 -11.70 10.19 -8.60
C LEU A 127 -12.96 10.14 -7.71
N ASP A 128 -14.07 10.61 -8.27
CA ASP A 128 -15.42 10.54 -7.73
C ASP A 128 -15.80 9.12 -7.30
N LYS A 129 -15.63 8.13 -8.19
CA LYS A 129 -15.99 6.73 -7.90
C LYS A 129 -15.17 6.13 -6.77
N ILE A 130 -13.89 6.53 -6.69
CA ILE A 130 -12.99 6.08 -5.62
C ILE A 130 -13.48 6.60 -4.27
N PHE A 131 -13.81 7.88 -4.17
CA PHE A 131 -14.32 8.45 -2.93
C PHE A 131 -15.71 7.92 -2.56
N GLU A 132 -16.58 7.65 -3.54
CA GLU A 132 -17.87 6.98 -3.29
C GLU A 132 -17.68 5.59 -2.67
N GLN A 133 -16.74 4.79 -3.17
CA GLN A 133 -16.43 3.47 -2.60
C GLN A 133 -15.86 3.52 -1.18
N LEU A 134 -15.26 4.64 -0.79
CA LEU A 134 -14.68 4.84 0.54
C LEU A 134 -15.69 5.38 1.56
N MET A 135 -16.80 5.97 1.12
CA MET A 135 -17.83 6.55 1.98
C MET A 135 -18.97 5.58 2.35
N PHE A 136 -18.91 4.33 1.89
CA PHE A 136 -19.86 3.25 2.18
C PHE A 136 -19.18 2.02 2.79
#